data_AF-A0A452XDG1-F1
#
_entry.id   AF-A0A452XDG1-F1
#
_cell.length_a   1.000
_cell.length_b   1.000
_cell.length_c   1.000
_cell.angle_alpha   90.00
_cell.angle_beta   90.00
_cell.angle_gamma   90.00
#
_symmetry.space_group_name_H-M   'P 1'
#
loop_
_entity.id
_entity.type
_entity.pdbx_description
1 polymer ?
#
loop_
_entity_poly.entity_id
_entity_poly.type
_entity_poly.pdbx_seq_one_letter_code
_entity_poly.pdbx_strand_id
1 'polypeptide(L)'
;MADHFFLAAKLDMPRDTKISKVGSNVTLINVMKIAGPNMLGISLTRIDYAPLGENPPHRHPCATEILTVLEGTLYVGFVTSNPENKLFSKELRKGDVFV
;
A
#
# COMPACT_ATOMS: atom_id res chain seq x y z
N MET A 1 -10.91 25.76 0.52
CA MET A 1 -10.07 25.79 1.76
C MET A 1 -10.03 24.41 2.42
N ALA A 2 -11.15 23.81 2.82
CA ALA A 2 -11.17 22.43 3.33
C ALA A 2 -11.13 21.37 2.21
N ASP A 3 -11.81 21.63 1.09
CA ASP A 3 -11.97 20.65 0.00
C ASP A 3 -10.65 20.23 -0.67
N HIS A 4 -9.61 21.06 -0.60
CA HIS A 4 -8.28 20.69 -1.11
C HIS A 4 -7.63 19.58 -0.28
N PHE A 5 -8.00 19.47 1.00
CA PHE A 5 -7.48 18.51 1.97
C PHE A 5 -8.50 17.40 2.29
N PHE A 6 -9.61 17.33 1.57
CA PHE A 6 -10.66 16.35 1.80
C PHE A 6 -10.92 15.53 0.54
N LEU A 7 -10.96 14.22 0.72
CA LEU A 7 -11.44 13.28 -0.29
C LEU A 7 -12.28 12.25 0.44
N ALA A 8 -13.55 12.09 0.01
CA ALA A 8 -14.41 11.01 0.47
C ALA A 8 -13.96 9.66 -0.14
N ALA A 9 -12.76 9.21 0.25
CA ALA A 9 -12.05 8.09 -0.36
C ALA A 9 -12.66 6.71 -0.04
N LYS A 10 -13.51 6.63 1.00
CA LYS A 10 -14.16 5.40 1.48
C LYS A 10 -13.14 4.27 1.72
N LEU A 11 -12.05 4.59 2.43
CA LEU A 11 -10.97 3.64 2.76
C LEU A 11 -11.37 2.64 3.85
N ASP A 12 -12.51 2.82 4.49
CA ASP A 12 -13.16 1.88 5.41
C ASP A 12 -13.82 0.70 4.66
N MET A 13 -14.11 0.87 3.36
CA MET A 13 -14.79 -0.15 2.55
C MET A 13 -13.78 -0.97 1.73
N PRO A 14 -13.76 -2.31 1.88
CA PRO A 14 -12.94 -3.18 1.04
C PRO A 14 -13.29 -3.03 -0.44
N ARG A 15 -12.28 -3.07 -1.31
CA ARG A 15 -12.47 -3.06 -2.77
C ARG A 15 -12.53 -4.46 -3.36
N ASP A 16 -13.19 -4.57 -4.52
CA ASP A 16 -13.29 -5.82 -5.25
C ASP A 16 -11.92 -6.22 -5.82
N THR A 17 -11.44 -7.38 -5.40
CA THR A 17 -10.16 -7.97 -5.78
C THR A 17 -10.29 -8.96 -6.94
N LYS A 18 -11.51 -9.38 -7.32
CA LYS A 18 -11.77 -10.35 -8.39
C LYS A 18 -11.53 -9.78 -9.79
N ILE A 19 -11.56 -8.46 -9.91
CA ILE A 19 -11.29 -7.74 -11.17
C ILE A 19 -9.80 -7.86 -11.54
N SER A 20 -8.93 -8.05 -10.55
CA SER A 20 -7.49 -8.15 -10.73
C SER A 20 -7.05 -9.60 -10.87
N LYS A 21 -6.23 -9.91 -11.89
CA LYS A 21 -5.66 -11.25 -12.08
C LYS A 21 -4.74 -11.68 -10.94
N VAL A 22 -4.15 -10.72 -10.24
CA VAL A 22 -3.27 -10.96 -9.09
C VAL A 22 -4.03 -10.95 -7.76
N GLY A 23 -5.36 -10.81 -7.79
CA GLY A 23 -6.18 -10.90 -6.58
C GLY A 23 -5.96 -9.76 -5.58
N SER A 24 -5.46 -8.61 -6.02
CA SER A 24 -5.31 -7.41 -5.19
C SER A 24 -5.87 -6.16 -5.86
N ASN A 25 -6.29 -5.19 -5.05
CA ASN A 25 -6.80 -3.90 -5.50
C ASN A 25 -6.10 -2.77 -4.74
N VAL A 26 -5.55 -1.80 -5.49
CA VAL A 26 -4.77 -0.69 -4.95
C VAL A 26 -5.57 0.61 -5.08
N THR A 27 -5.98 1.19 -3.95
CA THR A 27 -6.63 2.51 -3.89
C THR A 27 -5.60 3.57 -3.50
N LEU A 28 -5.14 4.35 -4.50
CA LEU A 28 -4.13 5.41 -4.32
C LEU A 28 -4.74 6.72 -3.80
N ILE A 29 -4.07 7.35 -2.85
CA ILE A 29 -4.33 8.69 -2.32
C ILE A 29 -3.04 9.52 -2.42
N ASN A 30 -2.79 10.04 -3.62
CA ASN A 30 -1.64 10.89 -3.92
C ASN A 30 -2.11 12.30 -4.34
N VAL A 31 -1.15 13.17 -4.66
CA VAL A 31 -1.43 14.57 -5.05
C VAL A 31 -2.37 14.70 -6.27
N MET A 32 -2.47 13.67 -7.10
CA MET A 32 -3.39 13.64 -8.25
C MET A 32 -4.85 13.34 -7.84
N LYS A 33 -5.08 12.87 -6.61
CA LYS A 33 -6.41 12.55 -6.07
C LYS A 33 -6.89 13.55 -5.03
N ILE A 34 -5.96 14.13 -4.28
CA ILE A 34 -6.21 15.13 -3.25
C ILE A 34 -5.07 16.15 -3.31
N ALA A 35 -5.39 17.44 -3.50
CA ALA A 35 -4.37 18.46 -3.76
C ALA A 35 -3.52 18.81 -2.52
N GLY A 36 -4.10 18.64 -1.33
CA GLY A 36 -3.54 19.08 -0.05
C GLY A 36 -2.14 18.57 0.29
N PRO A 37 -1.80 17.28 0.05
CA PRO A 37 -0.45 16.75 0.27
C PRO A 37 0.65 17.34 -0.62
N ASN A 38 0.34 18.21 -1.60
CA ASN A 38 1.37 18.86 -2.40
C ASN A 38 2.37 19.59 -1.50
N MET A 39 3.67 19.40 -1.77
CA MET A 39 4.79 19.94 -0.97
C MET A 39 4.91 19.38 0.47
N LEU A 40 4.06 18.45 0.91
CA LEU A 40 4.12 17.87 2.27
C LEU A 40 4.94 16.57 2.35
N GLY A 41 5.34 15.99 1.21
CA GLY A 41 6.18 14.80 1.17
C GLY A 41 5.49 13.50 1.60
N ILE A 42 4.15 13.47 1.61
CA ILE A 42 3.37 12.30 2.03
C ILE A 42 2.34 11.88 0.96
N SER A 43 2.04 10.59 0.94
CA SER A 43 0.92 9.98 0.21
C SER A 43 0.41 8.78 1.01
N LEU A 44 -0.76 8.27 0.65
CA LEU A 44 -1.37 7.11 1.28
C LEU A 44 -1.89 6.16 0.21
N THR A 45 -1.90 4.86 0.51
CA THR A 45 -2.54 3.84 -0.31
C THR A 45 -3.25 2.85 0.60
N ARG A 46 -4.44 2.39 0.19
CA ARG A 46 -5.07 1.18 0.75
C ARG A 46 -4.91 0.05 -0.26
N ILE A 47 -4.54 -1.13 0.22
CA ILE A 47 -4.49 -2.34 -0.61
C ILE A 47 -5.42 -3.37 0.00
N ASP A 48 -6.32 -3.92 -0.83
CA ASP A 48 -7.17 -5.05 -0.49
C ASP A 48 -6.65 -6.30 -1.20
N TYR A 49 -6.59 -7.43 -0.49
CA TYR A 49 -6.12 -8.71 -1.02
C TYR A 49 -7.22 -9.78 -0.90
N ALA A 50 -7.43 -10.53 -1.97
CA ALA A 50 -8.12 -11.82 -1.91
C ALA A 50 -7.23 -12.84 -1.16
N PRO A 51 -7.80 -13.96 -0.68
CA PRO A 51 -6.99 -15.10 -0.28
C PRO A 51 -6.01 -15.48 -1.39
N LEU A 52 -4.72 -15.61 -1.05
CA LEU A 52 -3.61 -15.88 -1.99
C LEU A 52 -3.38 -14.78 -3.05
N GLY A 53 -4.03 -13.62 -2.94
CA GLY A 53 -3.75 -12.47 -3.78
C GLY A 53 -2.39 -11.85 -3.45
N GLU A 54 -1.77 -11.24 -4.45
CA GLU A 54 -0.44 -10.63 -4.35
C GLU A 54 -0.45 -9.19 -4.85
N ASN A 55 0.47 -8.40 -4.32
CA ASN A 55 0.92 -7.16 -4.95
C ASN A 55 2.30 -7.50 -5.50
N PRO A 56 2.44 -7.69 -6.83
CA PRO A 56 3.65 -8.24 -7.42
C PRO A 56 4.91 -7.47 -7.02
N PRO A 57 6.11 -8.08 -7.14
CA PRO A 57 7.37 -7.39 -6.89
C PRO A 57 7.45 -6.05 -7.66
N HIS A 58 7.58 -4.95 -6.93
CA HIS A 58 7.63 -3.60 -7.47
C HIS A 58 8.59 -2.72 -6.66
N ARG A 59 8.75 -1.46 -7.09
CA ARG A 59 9.58 -0.47 -6.39
C ARG A 59 8.90 0.89 -6.37
N HIS A 60 9.24 1.68 -5.35
CA HIS A 60 8.96 3.11 -5.30
C HIS A 60 10.27 3.87 -5.55
N PRO A 61 10.44 4.53 -6.72
CA PRO A 61 11.71 5.18 -7.06
C PRO A 61 12.09 6.35 -6.14
N CYS A 62 11.12 7.00 -5.51
CA CYS A 62 11.29 8.27 -4.80
C CYS A 62 10.63 8.29 -3.40
N ALA A 63 10.30 7.13 -2.82
CA ALA A 63 9.66 7.05 -1.51
C ALA A 63 10.00 5.74 -0.79
N THR A 64 10.04 5.80 0.53
CA THR A 64 9.94 4.63 1.41
C THR A 64 8.46 4.38 1.70
N GLU A 65 8.09 3.11 1.92
CA GLU A 65 6.74 2.71 2.34
C GLU A 65 6.76 2.26 3.80
N ILE A 66 5.73 2.65 4.55
CA ILE A 66 5.39 2.04 5.83
C ILE A 66 4.02 1.38 5.67
N LEU A 67 3.94 0.08 5.95
CA LEU A 67 2.73 -0.70 5.79
C LEU A 67 2.23 -1.18 7.16
N THR A 68 0.91 -1.13 7.37
CA THR A 68 0.26 -1.79 8.51
C THR A 68 -0.93 -2.63 8.06
N VAL A 69 -1.12 -3.78 8.69
CA VAL A 69 -2.24 -4.67 8.37
C VAL A 69 -3.48 -4.25 9.15
N LEU A 70 -4.53 -3.82 8.45
CA LEU A 70 -5.79 -3.44 9.08
C LEU A 70 -6.69 -4.66 9.40
N GLU A 71 -6.58 -5.72 8.60
CA GLU A 71 -7.35 -6.95 8.74
C GLU A 71 -6.62 -8.13 8.07
N GLY A 72 -6.82 -9.34 8.60
CA GLY A 72 -6.22 -10.56 8.07
C GLY A 72 -4.74 -10.74 8.43
N THR A 73 -4.05 -11.46 7.55
CA THR A 73 -2.62 -11.80 7.65
C THR A 73 -1.98 -11.61 6.28
N LEU A 74 -0.77 -11.05 6.23
CA LEU A 74 -0.06 -10.75 4.99
C LEU A 74 1.42 -11.13 5.10
N TYR A 75 1.93 -11.88 4.12
CA TYR A 75 3.36 -12.12 4.00
C TYR A 75 4.01 -10.98 3.21
N VAL A 76 4.89 -10.22 3.87
CA VAL A 76 5.51 -9.00 3.31
C VAL A 76 7.02 -9.17 3.29
N GLY A 77 7.69 -8.55 2.32
CA GLY A 77 9.13 -8.45 2.29
C GLY A 77 9.67 -7.46 1.28
N PHE A 78 10.94 -7.10 1.43
CA PHE A 78 11.72 -6.33 0.45
C PHE A 78 13.05 -7.02 0.17
N VAL A 79 13.65 -6.67 -0.98
CA VAL A 79 14.94 -7.20 -1.42
C VAL A 79 15.94 -6.05 -1.46
N THR A 80 17.15 -6.26 -0.92
CA THR A 80 18.22 -5.26 -1.02
C THR A 80 18.74 -5.13 -2.44
N SER A 81 19.47 -4.06 -2.74
CA SER A 81 20.12 -3.90 -4.03
C SER A 81 21.23 -4.93 -4.27
N ASN A 82 21.72 -4.97 -5.52
CA ASN A 82 22.93 -5.66 -5.96
C ASN A 82 24.15 -5.23 -5.10
N PRO A 83 25.03 -6.16 -4.70
CA PRO A 83 25.09 -7.57 -5.12
C PRO A 83 24.30 -8.57 -4.29
N GLU A 84 23.93 -8.23 -3.06
CA GLU A 84 23.40 -9.23 -2.14
C GLU A 84 22.02 -9.74 -2.56
N ASN A 85 21.17 -8.87 -3.13
CA ASN A 85 19.77 -9.19 -3.48
C ASN A 85 19.07 -9.98 -2.36
N LYS A 86 19.30 -9.59 -1.10
CA LYS A 86 18.88 -10.32 0.09
C LYS A 86 17.42 -10.02 0.39
N LEU A 87 16.62 -11.08 0.53
CA LEU A 87 15.23 -10.98 0.96
C LEU A 87 15.14 -10.81 2.48
N PHE A 88 14.39 -9.80 2.91
CA PHE A 88 13.89 -9.64 4.28
C PHE A 88 12.38 -9.80 4.25
N SER A 89 11.82 -10.71 5.06
CA SER A 89 10.38 -10.99 5.04
C SER A 89 9.81 -11.38 6.39
N LYS A 90 8.50 -11.19 6.54
CA LYS A 90 7.74 -11.53 7.75
C LYS A 90 6.27 -11.76 7.41
N GLU A 91 5.64 -12.69 8.11
CA GLU A 91 4.18 -12.77 8.18
C GLU A 91 3.68 -11.73 9.19
N LEU A 92 2.89 -10.77 8.72
CA LEU A 92 2.26 -9.71 9.49
C LEU A 92 0.81 -10.06 9.79
N ARG A 93 0.36 -9.76 11.00
CA ARG A 93 -1.03 -9.88 11.45
C ARG A 93 -1.62 -8.49 11.66
N LYS A 94 -2.93 -8.42 11.85
CA LYS A 94 -3.63 -7.18 12.18
C LYS A 94 -2.90 -6.37 13.27
N GLY A 95 -2.58 -5.11 12.94
CA GLY A 95 -1.88 -4.17 13.82
C GLY A 95 -0.35 -4.16 13.68
N ASP A 96 0.24 -5.16 13.03
CA ASP A 96 1.68 -5.20 12.78
C ASP A 96 2.09 -4.14 11.73
N VAL A 97 3.37 -3.76 11.78
CA VAL A 97 3.98 -2.74 10.90
C VAL A 97 5.24 -3.32 10.24
N PHE A 98 5.50 -2.91 9.00
CA PHE A 98 6.72 -3.26 8.26
C PHE A 98 7.25 -2.07 7.45
N VAL A 99 8.58 -1.95 7.38
CA VAL A 99 9.37 -0.95 6.64
C VAL A 99 10.58 -1.64 6.03
#